data_AF-A0A2V9H598-F1
#
_entry.id   AF-A0A2V9H598-F1
#
_cell.length_a   1.000
_cell.length_b   1.000
_cell.length_c   1.000
_cell.angle_alpha   90.00
_cell.angle_beta   90.00
_cell.angle_gamma   90.00
#
_symmetry.space_group_name_H-M   'P 1'
#
loop_
_entity.id
_entity.type
_entity.pdbx_description
1 polymer ?
#
loop_
_entity_poly.entity_id
_entity_poly.type
_entity_poly.pdbx_seq_one_letter_code
_entity_poly.pdbx_strand_id
1 'polypeptide(L)'
;TTLAQKSVFNTSPDASDSAIWQGDAGPAADKDGNVFVVTGNGEFDAATNGRDFGDSVLKLRSEGQRLTLLDYFTPSNQAQLNGRDNDLGSSGPVLLADQPGAHPHLLVTAGKEGKIYLIDRDHMGKYQPNDDTHAVQTISASHGAFGAMAYWNQNVFFAGSETRLQDYAVDRGQLKLKASGPTKFFDSGATPAVSANGSKDGVVWAVSSKNWNEPPGKPAVLYAYEASDVGRQIYSTEQNSQRDRAGIALRFAIPSVVNGKVYIGAKSEVDVYGLLPLY
;
A
#
# COMPACT_ATOMS: atom_id res chain seq x y z
N THR A 1 16.09 24.52 3.03
CA THR A 1 16.28 23.45 2.05
C THR A 1 15.78 23.92 0.70
N THR A 2 16.59 23.83 -0.35
CA THR A 2 16.15 24.14 -1.72
C THR A 2 15.47 22.91 -2.33
N LEU A 3 14.34 23.05 -3.01
CA LEU A 3 13.70 21.98 -3.79
C LEU A 3 14.45 21.69 -5.11
N ALA A 4 15.76 21.90 -5.14
CA ALA A 4 16.59 21.66 -6.30
C ALA A 4 16.75 20.16 -6.53
N GLN A 5 16.50 19.72 -7.76
CA GLN A 5 16.68 18.34 -8.17
C GLN A 5 18.14 17.91 -7.99
N LYS A 6 18.35 16.73 -7.37
CA LYS A 6 19.68 16.17 -7.15
C LYS A 6 20.07 15.04 -8.10
N SER A 7 19.09 14.29 -8.57
CA SER A 7 19.29 13.06 -9.33
C SER A 7 18.01 12.65 -10.05
N VAL A 8 18.14 11.78 -11.04
CA VAL A 8 17.05 11.12 -11.78
C VAL A 8 17.32 9.63 -11.80
N PHE A 9 16.26 8.84 -11.70
CA PHE A 9 16.25 7.45 -12.11
C PHE A 9 15.07 7.28 -13.07
N ASN A 10 15.32 6.73 -14.25
CA ASN A 10 14.26 6.34 -15.19
C ASN A 10 14.08 4.83 -15.08
N THR A 11 12.86 4.38 -14.82
CA THR A 11 12.50 2.97 -14.65
C THR A 11 12.38 2.22 -15.98
N SER A 12 12.26 2.94 -17.09
CA SER A 12 12.16 2.40 -18.45
C SER A 12 12.92 3.30 -19.45
N PRO A 13 14.27 3.41 -19.35
CA PRO A 13 15.06 4.28 -20.21
C PRO A 13 15.06 3.89 -21.69
N ASP A 14 14.80 2.61 -22.01
CA ASP A 14 14.86 2.07 -23.36
C ASP A 14 13.46 1.65 -23.88
N ALA A 15 12.41 1.83 -23.05
CA ALA A 15 11.01 1.53 -23.35
C ALA A 15 10.02 2.63 -22.87
N SER A 16 8.74 2.29 -22.71
CA SER A 16 7.69 3.14 -22.12
C SER A 16 7.10 2.50 -20.87
N ASP A 17 6.15 3.20 -20.24
CA ASP A 17 5.40 2.76 -19.05
C ASP A 17 6.31 2.59 -17.82
N SER A 18 6.15 1.52 -17.04
CA SER A 18 6.87 1.28 -15.77
C SER A 18 6.71 2.43 -14.76
N ALA A 19 5.52 3.03 -14.72
CA ALA A 19 5.23 4.19 -13.90
C ALA A 19 5.29 3.86 -12.40
N ILE A 20 5.78 4.79 -11.60
CA ILE A 20 5.74 4.71 -10.14
C ILE A 20 4.44 5.37 -9.66
N TRP A 21 3.32 4.64 -9.77
CA TRP A 21 2.00 5.13 -9.32
C TRP A 21 1.75 4.82 -7.84
N GLN A 22 2.05 3.59 -7.41
CA GLN A 22 1.99 3.09 -6.04
C GLN A 22 0.65 3.28 -5.31
N GLY A 23 -0.46 3.48 -6.04
CA GLY A 23 -1.78 3.70 -5.44
C GLY A 23 -1.78 4.85 -4.43
N ASP A 24 -1.14 5.97 -4.80
CA ASP A 24 -0.95 7.17 -3.98
C ASP A 24 -0.09 6.98 -2.72
N ALA A 25 0.60 5.85 -2.59
CA ALA A 25 1.62 5.65 -1.58
C ALA A 25 2.93 6.37 -1.96
N GLY A 26 3.56 7.00 -0.98
CA GLY A 26 4.91 7.53 -1.14
C GLY A 26 5.97 6.42 -1.28
N PRO A 27 7.16 6.71 -1.82
CA PRO A 27 8.31 5.82 -1.70
C PRO A 27 8.60 5.51 -0.23
N ALA A 28 8.98 4.27 0.06
CA ALA A 28 9.40 3.90 1.41
C ALA A 28 10.91 4.08 1.54
N ALA A 29 11.41 4.38 2.75
CA ALA A 29 12.83 4.53 3.00
C ALA A 29 13.25 3.84 4.30
N ASP A 30 14.44 3.23 4.29
CA ASP A 30 15.03 2.65 5.49
C ASP A 30 16.04 3.61 6.15
N LYS A 31 16.52 3.21 7.33
CA LYS A 31 17.50 3.97 8.12
C LYS A 31 18.86 4.13 7.43
N ASP A 32 19.17 3.30 6.44
CA ASP A 32 20.45 3.28 5.73
C ASP A 32 20.42 4.18 4.47
N GLY A 33 19.28 4.84 4.23
CA GLY A 33 19.06 5.76 3.13
C GLY A 33 18.69 5.07 1.81
N ASN A 34 18.30 3.78 1.86
CA ASN A 34 17.73 3.13 0.69
C ASN A 34 16.27 3.55 0.54
N VAL A 35 15.86 3.76 -0.70
CA VAL A 35 14.49 4.11 -1.10
C VAL A 35 13.92 2.96 -1.91
N PHE A 36 12.70 2.56 -1.58
CA PHE A 36 11.98 1.47 -2.21
C PHE A 36 10.82 2.03 -3.01
N VAL A 37 10.72 1.63 -4.27
CA VAL A 37 9.60 1.98 -5.15
C VAL A 37 9.08 0.74 -5.87
N VAL A 38 7.82 0.80 -6.32
CA VAL A 38 7.17 -0.27 -7.09
C VAL A 38 6.69 0.30 -8.42
N THR A 39 7.07 -0.34 -9.51
CA THR A 39 6.70 0.07 -10.87
C THR A 39 5.48 -0.68 -11.38
N GLY A 40 4.68 -0.01 -12.20
CA GLY A 40 3.57 -0.62 -12.93
C GLY A 40 4.02 -1.42 -14.16
N ASN A 41 3.05 -1.80 -14.97
CA ASN A 41 3.23 -2.53 -16.21
C ASN A 41 4.23 -1.83 -17.13
N GLY A 42 4.98 -2.59 -17.91
CA GLY A 42 5.96 -2.08 -18.87
C GLY A 42 6.91 -3.18 -19.34
N GLU A 43 7.81 -2.83 -20.25
CA GLU A 43 8.90 -3.73 -20.66
C GLU A 43 9.76 -4.08 -19.44
N PHE A 44 10.16 -5.35 -19.36
CA PHE A 44 11.12 -5.84 -18.39
C PHE A 44 12.19 -6.65 -19.12
N ASP A 45 13.40 -6.14 -19.13
CA ASP A 45 14.54 -6.75 -19.82
C ASP A 45 15.80 -6.79 -18.93
N ALA A 46 15.71 -6.37 -17.67
CA ALA A 46 16.81 -6.38 -16.70
C ALA A 46 17.38 -7.80 -16.45
N ALA A 47 16.56 -8.85 -16.60
CA ALA A 47 17.00 -10.24 -16.52
C ALA A 47 17.93 -10.65 -17.69
N THR A 48 17.92 -9.90 -18.80
CA THR A 48 18.70 -10.13 -20.01
C THR A 48 19.75 -9.04 -20.27
N ASN A 49 20.23 -8.38 -19.20
CA ASN A 49 21.17 -7.26 -19.23
C ASN A 49 20.62 -5.95 -19.84
N GLY A 50 19.31 -5.82 -19.91
CA GLY A 50 18.63 -4.57 -20.21
C GLY A 50 18.49 -3.66 -18.99
N ARG A 51 17.67 -2.61 -19.11
CA ARG A 51 17.54 -1.54 -18.10
C ARG A 51 16.11 -1.09 -17.83
N ASP A 52 15.12 -1.80 -18.37
CA ASP A 52 13.71 -1.53 -18.15
C ASP A 52 13.15 -2.45 -17.05
N PHE A 53 12.38 -1.85 -16.14
CA PHE A 53 11.95 -2.47 -14.88
C PHE A 53 10.43 -2.43 -14.72
N GLY A 54 9.66 -2.97 -15.68
CA GLY A 54 8.23 -3.21 -15.52
C GLY A 54 7.91 -4.14 -14.33
N ASP A 55 6.81 -3.87 -13.63
CA ASP A 55 6.26 -4.63 -12.49
C ASP A 55 7.30 -5.10 -11.46
N SER A 56 8.14 -4.18 -11.01
CA SER A 56 9.30 -4.49 -10.18
C SER A 56 9.30 -3.68 -8.89
N VAL A 57 9.73 -4.30 -7.79
CA VAL A 57 10.15 -3.57 -6.58
C VAL A 57 11.62 -3.21 -6.74
N LEU A 58 11.95 -1.93 -6.63
CA LEU A 58 13.31 -1.42 -6.81
C LEU A 58 13.87 -0.90 -5.49
N LYS A 59 15.10 -1.30 -5.15
CA LYS A 59 15.88 -0.72 -4.06
C LYS A 59 16.89 0.27 -4.64
N LEU A 60 16.68 1.55 -4.40
CA LEU A 60 17.50 2.64 -4.85
C LEU A 60 18.31 3.21 -3.68
N ARG A 61 19.50 3.75 -3.93
CA ARG A 61 20.25 4.54 -2.95
C ARG A 61 20.66 5.87 -3.51
N SER A 62 20.47 6.93 -2.72
CA SER A 62 20.99 8.25 -3.06
C SER A 62 22.47 8.33 -2.64
N GLU A 63 23.35 8.48 -3.63
CA GLU A 63 24.79 8.65 -3.44
C GLU A 63 25.22 9.95 -4.11
N GLY A 64 25.23 11.04 -3.34
CA GLY A 64 25.53 12.37 -3.86
C GLY A 64 24.46 12.90 -4.82
N GLN A 65 24.79 12.94 -6.12
CA GLN A 65 23.90 13.37 -7.21
C GLN A 65 23.38 12.20 -8.06
N ARG A 66 23.45 10.97 -7.53
CA ARG A 66 23.01 9.76 -8.24
C ARG A 66 21.98 9.00 -7.41
N LEU A 67 21.02 8.41 -8.11
CA LEU A 67 20.16 7.35 -7.59
C LEU A 67 20.64 6.04 -8.22
N THR A 68 21.29 5.22 -7.43
CA THR A 68 21.86 3.94 -7.88
C THR A 68 20.84 2.83 -7.56
N LEU A 69 20.52 2.00 -8.55
CA LEU A 69 19.79 0.75 -8.30
C LEU A 69 20.72 -0.26 -7.63
N LEU A 70 20.35 -0.70 -6.43
CA LEU A 70 21.12 -1.68 -5.66
C LEU A 70 20.62 -3.11 -5.88
N ASP A 71 19.31 -3.29 -5.91
CA ASP A 71 18.67 -4.59 -6.12
C ASP A 71 17.23 -4.41 -6.60
N TYR A 72 16.59 -5.50 -7.02
CA TYR A 72 15.19 -5.52 -7.40
C TYR A 72 14.53 -6.88 -7.15
N PHE A 73 13.20 -6.88 -7.16
CA PHE A 73 12.35 -8.07 -7.20
C PHE A 73 11.38 -7.92 -8.36
N THR A 74 11.19 -8.96 -9.15
CA THR A 74 10.20 -8.99 -10.25
C THR A 74 9.45 -10.32 -10.21
N PRO A 75 8.10 -10.34 -10.23
CA PRO A 75 7.31 -11.56 -10.29
C PRO A 75 7.67 -12.42 -11.52
N SER A 76 7.66 -13.74 -11.35
CA SER A 76 7.97 -14.70 -12.42
C SER A 76 7.06 -14.56 -13.64
N ASN A 77 5.80 -14.16 -13.40
CA ASN A 77 4.77 -13.94 -14.41
C ASN A 77 4.72 -12.50 -14.96
N GLN A 78 5.78 -11.69 -14.83
CA GLN A 78 5.79 -10.28 -15.24
C GLN A 78 5.25 -10.04 -16.66
N ALA A 79 5.64 -10.85 -17.65
CA ALA A 79 5.14 -10.70 -19.02
C ALA A 79 3.60 -10.82 -19.12
N GLN A 80 2.98 -11.64 -18.26
CA GLN A 80 1.53 -11.73 -18.15
C GLN A 80 0.93 -10.51 -17.44
N LEU A 81 1.59 -10.00 -16.40
CA LEU A 81 1.16 -8.78 -15.70
C LEU A 81 1.10 -7.61 -16.68
N ASN A 82 2.17 -7.43 -17.45
CA ASN A 82 2.29 -6.39 -18.45
C ASN A 82 1.18 -6.48 -19.50
N GLY A 83 1.00 -7.66 -20.11
CA GLY A 83 0.00 -7.86 -21.16
C GLY A 83 -1.46 -7.74 -20.70
N ARG A 84 -1.73 -7.66 -19.39
CA ARG A 84 -3.09 -7.61 -18.81
C ARG A 84 -3.38 -6.34 -18.00
N ASP A 85 -2.46 -5.38 -17.95
CA ASP A 85 -2.58 -4.22 -17.05
C ASP A 85 -2.79 -4.68 -15.58
N ASN A 86 -2.07 -5.72 -15.18
CA ASN A 86 -2.13 -6.27 -13.83
C ASN A 86 -0.95 -5.78 -12.98
N ASP A 87 -0.77 -4.46 -12.95
CA ASP A 87 0.37 -3.78 -12.33
C ASP A 87 0.73 -4.30 -10.95
N LEU A 88 2.02 -4.57 -10.72
CA LEU A 88 2.54 -4.67 -9.36
C LEU A 88 2.54 -3.29 -8.67
N GLY A 89 2.86 -2.23 -9.42
CA GLY A 89 2.92 -0.84 -8.94
C GLY A 89 1.58 -0.18 -8.65
N SER A 90 0.49 -0.94 -8.56
CA SER A 90 -0.81 -0.43 -8.10
C SER A 90 -0.92 -0.31 -6.58
N SER A 91 0.01 -0.91 -5.83
CA SER A 91 0.20 -0.69 -4.40
C SER A 91 1.63 -0.21 -4.14
N GLY A 92 1.81 0.50 -3.03
CA GLY A 92 3.12 0.94 -2.58
C GLY A 92 3.82 -0.04 -1.64
N PRO A 93 5.14 0.11 -1.48
CA PRO A 93 5.90 -0.70 -0.55
C PRO A 93 5.67 -0.26 0.90
N VAL A 94 5.52 -1.23 1.80
CA VAL A 94 5.50 -1.00 3.25
C VAL A 94 6.66 -1.76 3.89
N LEU A 95 7.52 -1.03 4.60
CA LEU A 95 8.62 -1.66 5.34
C LEU A 95 8.10 -2.13 6.70
N LEU A 96 8.39 -3.39 7.03
CA LEU A 96 8.07 -3.94 8.34
C LEU A 96 9.20 -3.62 9.33
N ALA A 97 8.87 -3.61 10.61
CA ALA A 97 9.90 -3.61 11.65
C ALA A 97 10.77 -4.87 11.53
N ASP A 98 11.98 -4.81 12.08
CA ASP A 98 12.92 -5.92 12.00
C ASP A 98 12.33 -7.20 12.60
N GLN A 99 12.44 -8.29 11.86
CA GLN A 99 11.92 -9.60 12.24
C GLN A 99 13.04 -10.51 12.75
N PRO A 100 12.74 -11.47 13.64
CA PRO A 100 13.70 -12.51 13.98
C PRO A 100 13.86 -13.51 12.84
N GLY A 101 14.98 -14.23 12.81
CA GLY A 101 15.23 -15.32 11.87
C GLY A 101 16.10 -14.92 10.68
N ALA A 102 15.94 -15.63 9.56
CA ALA A 102 16.81 -15.51 8.39
C ALA A 102 16.57 -14.24 7.54
N HIS A 103 15.38 -13.64 7.64
CA HIS A 103 14.97 -12.48 6.85
C HIS A 103 14.55 -11.33 7.78
N PRO A 104 15.51 -10.59 8.36
CA PRO A 104 15.21 -9.57 9.35
C PRO A 104 14.57 -8.32 8.74
N HIS A 105 14.95 -7.93 7.52
CA HIS A 105 14.51 -6.68 6.92
C HIS A 105 13.46 -6.92 5.84
N LEU A 106 12.17 -6.91 6.21
CA LEU A 106 11.10 -7.22 5.26
C LEU A 106 10.40 -5.99 4.68
N LEU A 107 9.95 -6.13 3.44
CA LEU A 107 9.04 -5.23 2.72
C LEU A 107 7.81 -6.03 2.27
N VAL A 108 6.63 -5.44 2.35
CA VAL A 108 5.41 -6.03 1.79
C VAL A 108 4.81 -5.11 0.72
N THR A 109 4.34 -5.68 -0.38
CA THR A 109 3.59 -4.99 -1.45
C THR A 109 2.54 -5.92 -2.06
N ALA A 110 1.62 -5.39 -2.84
CA ALA A 110 0.60 -6.16 -3.55
C ALA A 110 0.32 -5.56 -4.93
N GLY A 111 -0.24 -6.35 -5.86
CA GLY A 111 -0.56 -5.88 -7.22
C GLY A 111 -2.03 -6.04 -7.61
N LYS A 112 -2.40 -5.52 -8.79
CA LYS A 112 -3.74 -5.70 -9.38
C LYS A 112 -4.09 -7.17 -9.63
N GLU A 113 -3.09 -8.06 -9.77
CA GLU A 113 -3.34 -9.50 -9.89
C GLU A 113 -3.93 -10.15 -8.62
N GLY A 114 -3.89 -9.44 -7.49
CA GLY A 114 -4.37 -9.98 -6.22
C GLY A 114 -3.41 -10.96 -5.55
N LYS A 115 -2.10 -10.71 -5.68
CA LYS A 115 -1.09 -11.32 -4.83
C LYS A 115 -0.42 -10.27 -3.93
N ILE A 116 -0.12 -10.68 -2.71
CA ILE A 116 0.71 -9.96 -1.74
C ILE A 116 2.07 -10.66 -1.73
N TYR A 117 3.14 -9.88 -1.86
CA TYR A 117 4.52 -10.35 -1.81
C TYR A 117 5.19 -9.81 -0.55
N LEU A 118 5.82 -10.71 0.20
CA LEU A 118 6.73 -10.41 1.30
C LEU A 118 8.16 -10.65 0.83
N ILE A 119 8.98 -9.61 0.84
CA ILE A 119 10.29 -9.58 0.19
C ILE A 119 11.36 -9.25 1.24
N ASP A 120 12.48 -9.97 1.20
CA ASP A 120 13.68 -9.66 1.96
C ASP A 120 14.44 -8.50 1.28
N ARG A 121 14.59 -7.37 2.00
CA ARG A 121 15.26 -6.18 1.49
C ARG A 121 16.77 -6.35 1.36
N ASP A 122 17.35 -7.35 2.03
CA ASP A 122 18.77 -7.65 1.94
C ASP A 122 19.09 -8.55 0.74
N HIS A 123 18.11 -9.33 0.30
CA HIS A 123 18.23 -10.28 -0.80
C HIS A 123 16.91 -10.33 -1.58
N MET A 124 16.68 -9.38 -2.48
CA MET A 124 15.39 -9.27 -3.19
C MET A 124 15.22 -10.33 -4.28
N GLY A 125 16.29 -11.05 -4.62
CA GLY A 125 16.26 -12.26 -5.44
C GLY A 125 15.95 -12.04 -6.93
N LYS A 126 15.76 -10.78 -7.37
CA LYS A 126 15.64 -10.37 -8.77
C LYS A 126 14.48 -11.05 -9.49
N TYR A 127 14.73 -11.57 -10.69
CA TYR A 127 13.74 -12.29 -11.49
C TYR A 127 14.09 -13.77 -11.54
N GLN A 128 13.10 -14.61 -11.29
CA GLN A 128 13.17 -16.05 -11.50
C GLN A 128 12.03 -16.46 -12.44
N PRO A 129 12.30 -17.16 -13.56
CA PRO A 129 11.30 -17.37 -14.60
C PRO A 129 10.23 -18.42 -14.29
N ASN A 130 10.46 -19.28 -13.30
CA ASN A 130 9.61 -20.45 -13.07
C ASN A 130 8.56 -20.24 -11.96
N ASP A 131 8.93 -19.51 -10.90
CA ASP A 131 8.08 -19.28 -9.73
C ASP A 131 8.57 -18.06 -8.93
N ASP A 132 7.82 -17.72 -7.89
CA ASP A 132 8.10 -16.58 -7.00
C ASP A 132 8.82 -17.00 -5.71
N THR A 133 9.63 -18.08 -5.72
CA THR A 133 10.30 -18.60 -4.50
C THR A 133 11.40 -17.68 -3.96
N HIS A 134 11.79 -16.65 -4.70
CA HIS A 134 12.60 -15.53 -4.20
C HIS A 134 11.85 -14.55 -3.30
N ALA A 135 10.52 -14.57 -3.29
CA ALA A 135 9.77 -13.92 -2.22
C ALA A 135 9.83 -14.78 -0.95
N VAL A 136 9.96 -14.15 0.21
CA VAL A 136 9.85 -14.83 1.52
C VAL A 136 8.48 -15.49 1.66
N GLN A 137 7.44 -14.84 1.13
CA GLN A 137 6.08 -15.37 1.08
C GLN A 137 5.27 -14.71 -0.03
N THR A 138 4.40 -15.49 -0.67
CA THR A 138 3.37 -15.01 -1.61
C THR A 138 1.99 -15.44 -1.11
N ILE A 139 1.04 -14.52 -1.05
CA ILE A 139 -0.33 -14.75 -0.53
C ILE A 139 -1.34 -14.31 -1.57
N SER A 140 -2.39 -15.10 -1.81
CA SER A 140 -3.51 -14.67 -2.65
C SER A 140 -4.48 -13.80 -1.87
N ALA A 141 -4.68 -12.57 -2.34
CA ALA A 141 -5.63 -11.59 -1.81
C ALA A 141 -7.05 -11.73 -2.41
N SER A 142 -7.31 -12.77 -3.20
CA SER A 142 -8.54 -13.01 -3.98
C SER A 142 -8.84 -11.98 -5.10
N HIS A 143 -8.47 -10.71 -4.93
CA HIS A 143 -8.67 -9.61 -5.88
C HIS A 143 -7.53 -8.57 -5.79
N GLY A 144 -7.51 -7.59 -6.69
CA GLY A 144 -6.41 -6.63 -6.83
C GLY A 144 -6.22 -5.61 -5.71
N ALA A 145 -5.00 -5.08 -5.60
CA ALA A 145 -4.64 -3.97 -4.72
C ALA A 145 -4.49 -2.66 -5.51
N PHE A 146 -4.97 -1.54 -4.98
CA PHE A 146 -4.92 -0.22 -5.64
C PHE A 146 -4.56 0.93 -4.68
N GLY A 147 -3.90 0.57 -3.58
CA GLY A 147 -3.51 1.47 -2.50
C GLY A 147 -2.54 0.77 -1.55
N ALA A 148 -1.79 1.54 -0.76
CA ALA A 148 -0.85 0.98 0.21
C ALA A 148 -1.55 0.20 1.34
N MET A 149 -0.81 -0.76 1.89
CA MET A 149 -1.11 -1.35 3.19
C MET A 149 -0.70 -0.40 4.31
N ALA A 150 -1.22 -0.63 5.52
CA ALA A 150 -0.70 0.00 6.73
C ALA A 150 -0.03 -1.05 7.62
N TYR A 151 1.01 -0.67 8.34
CA TYR A 151 1.67 -1.53 9.32
C TYR A 151 1.64 -0.88 10.69
N TRP A 152 1.24 -1.64 11.71
CA TRP A 152 1.35 -1.22 13.10
C TRP A 152 1.44 -2.44 14.02
N ASN A 153 2.39 -2.39 14.96
CA ASN A 153 2.51 -3.33 16.07
C ASN A 153 2.42 -4.81 15.62
N GLN A 154 3.26 -5.23 14.66
CA GLN A 154 3.26 -6.59 14.09
C GLN A 154 1.97 -7.00 13.36
N ASN A 155 1.20 -6.06 12.83
CA ASN A 155 0.03 -6.32 11.99
C ASN A 155 0.12 -5.51 10.70
N VAL A 156 -0.20 -6.13 9.57
CA VAL A 156 -0.34 -5.50 8.26
C VAL A 156 -1.82 -5.45 7.92
N PHE A 157 -2.34 -4.24 7.71
CA PHE A 157 -3.72 -3.99 7.35
C PHE A 157 -3.83 -3.77 5.85
N PHE A 158 -4.72 -4.55 5.22
CA PHE A 158 -4.92 -4.54 3.78
C PHE A 158 -6.42 -4.47 3.45
N ALA A 159 -6.82 -3.60 2.55
CA ALA A 159 -8.19 -3.53 2.05
C ALA A 159 -8.16 -3.42 0.52
N GLY A 160 -7.96 -4.56 -0.14
CA GLY A 160 -7.98 -4.66 -1.60
C GLY A 160 -9.39 -4.56 -2.19
N SER A 161 -9.44 -4.57 -3.51
CA SER A 161 -10.65 -4.62 -4.33
C SER A 161 -11.59 -5.73 -3.90
N GLU A 162 -12.89 -5.46 -3.78
CA GLU A 162 -13.90 -6.46 -3.44
C GLU A 162 -13.60 -7.28 -2.16
N THR A 163 -12.73 -6.77 -1.29
CA THR A 163 -12.37 -7.40 -0.01
C THR A 163 -12.90 -6.60 1.17
N ARG A 164 -12.65 -7.10 2.36
CA ARG A 164 -12.88 -6.40 3.62
C ARG A 164 -11.53 -5.91 4.15
N LEU A 165 -11.52 -5.04 5.15
CA LEU A 165 -10.27 -4.76 5.87
C LEU A 165 -9.74 -6.06 6.47
N GLN A 166 -8.60 -6.53 5.99
CA GLN A 166 -7.91 -7.73 6.46
C GLN A 166 -6.75 -7.33 7.37
N ASP A 167 -6.60 -8.04 8.47
CA ASP A 167 -5.48 -7.94 9.39
C ASP A 167 -4.62 -9.19 9.24
N TYR A 168 -3.38 -9.01 8.78
CA TYR A 168 -2.35 -10.03 8.72
C TYR A 168 -1.37 -9.84 9.87
N ALA A 169 -1.35 -10.78 10.80
CA ALA A 169 -0.33 -10.82 11.84
C ALA A 169 1.03 -11.18 11.24
N VAL A 170 2.08 -10.48 11.67
CA VAL A 170 3.47 -10.77 11.37
C VAL A 170 4.04 -11.67 12.47
N ASP A 171 4.18 -12.97 12.19
CA ASP A 171 4.80 -13.96 13.09
C ASP A 171 6.11 -14.45 12.48
N ARG A 172 7.24 -14.12 13.13
CA ARG A 172 8.59 -14.59 12.74
C ARG A 172 8.89 -14.43 11.25
N GLY A 173 8.60 -13.24 10.71
CA GLY A 173 8.85 -12.92 9.31
C GLY A 173 7.88 -13.53 8.30
N GLN A 174 6.70 -13.98 8.75
CA GLN A 174 5.62 -14.43 7.87
C GLN A 174 4.32 -13.71 8.21
N LEU A 175 3.47 -13.53 7.20
CA LEU A 175 2.14 -12.97 7.32
C LEU A 175 1.10 -14.09 7.44
N LYS A 176 0.20 -13.95 8.41
CA LYS A 176 -0.94 -14.85 8.61
C LYS A 176 -2.21 -14.04 8.79
N LEU A 177 -3.23 -14.32 7.97
CA LEU A 177 -4.55 -13.70 8.15
C LEU A 177 -5.07 -14.01 9.56
N LYS A 178 -5.29 -12.95 10.33
CA LYS A 178 -5.70 -12.99 11.74
C LYS A 178 -7.18 -12.64 11.88
N ALA A 179 -7.62 -11.56 11.25
CA ALA A 179 -9.00 -11.08 11.33
C ALA A 179 -9.43 -10.38 10.03
N SER A 180 -10.74 -10.21 9.88
CA SER A 180 -11.31 -9.43 8.77
C SER A 180 -12.53 -8.64 9.24
N GLY A 181 -12.64 -7.40 8.77
CA GLY A 181 -13.65 -6.47 9.19
C GLY A 181 -15.05 -6.71 8.58
N PRO A 182 -16.09 -6.09 9.17
CA PRO A 182 -17.49 -6.28 8.77
C PRO A 182 -17.88 -5.54 7.48
N THR A 183 -17.03 -4.67 6.93
CA THR A 183 -17.35 -3.85 5.75
C THR A 183 -16.57 -4.30 4.53
N LYS A 184 -17.27 -4.48 3.40
CA LYS A 184 -16.65 -4.74 2.10
C LYS A 184 -16.33 -3.41 1.40
N PHE A 185 -15.13 -3.29 0.87
CA PHE A 185 -14.70 -2.22 0.00
C PHE A 185 -14.75 -2.69 -1.46
N PHE A 186 -15.24 -1.84 -2.35
CA PHE A 186 -15.45 -2.16 -3.76
C PHE A 186 -14.39 -1.51 -4.64
N ASP A 187 -14.28 -1.95 -5.90
CA ASP A 187 -13.38 -1.37 -6.92
C ASP A 187 -11.93 -1.26 -6.44
N SER A 188 -11.46 -0.09 -5.98
CA SER A 188 -10.07 0.10 -5.59
C SER A 188 -9.76 -0.34 -4.16
N GLY A 189 -10.77 -0.75 -3.40
CA GLY A 189 -10.59 -1.03 -1.99
C GLY A 189 -10.46 0.25 -1.17
N ALA A 190 -9.56 0.27 -0.20
CA ALA A 190 -9.21 1.44 0.60
C ALA A 190 -7.74 1.39 1.04
N THR A 191 -7.10 2.55 1.15
CA THR A 191 -5.78 2.68 1.78
C THR A 191 -5.97 2.92 3.29
N PRO A 192 -5.63 1.96 4.16
CA PRO A 192 -5.81 2.14 5.59
C PRO A 192 -4.82 3.16 6.16
N ALA A 193 -5.23 3.89 7.20
CA ALA A 193 -4.33 4.69 8.03
C ALA A 193 -4.45 4.22 9.49
N VAL A 194 -3.36 4.28 10.25
CA VAL A 194 -3.36 3.90 11.67
C VAL A 194 -3.04 5.10 12.54
N SER A 195 -3.82 5.28 13.60
CA SER A 195 -3.49 6.16 14.71
C SER A 195 -3.41 5.35 16.00
N ALA A 196 -2.43 5.63 16.85
CA ALA A 196 -2.24 4.89 18.10
C ALA A 196 -1.50 5.71 19.15
N ASN A 197 -1.57 5.27 20.40
CA ASN A 197 -0.70 5.74 21.48
C ASN A 197 0.47 4.74 21.65
N GLY A 198 1.52 4.91 20.86
CA GLY A 198 2.60 3.93 20.76
C GLY A 198 2.06 2.58 20.27
N SER A 199 2.18 1.55 21.10
CA SER A 199 1.67 0.19 20.82
C SER A 199 0.28 -0.08 21.41
N LYS A 200 -0.42 0.96 21.90
CA LYS A 200 -1.75 0.85 22.54
C LYS A 200 -2.79 1.65 21.78
N ASP A 201 -4.05 1.32 22.02
CA ASP A 201 -5.23 2.10 21.59
C ASP A 201 -5.22 2.39 20.07
N GLY A 202 -4.73 1.42 19.29
CA GLY A 202 -4.64 1.54 17.85
C GLY A 202 -6.01 1.54 17.19
N VAL A 203 -6.20 2.46 16.26
CA VAL A 203 -7.39 2.57 15.41
C VAL A 203 -6.97 2.49 13.96
N VAL A 204 -7.59 1.60 13.20
CA VAL A 204 -7.43 1.52 11.75
C VAL A 204 -8.58 2.29 11.11
N TRP A 205 -8.24 3.31 10.34
CA TRP A 205 -9.15 4.15 9.58
C TRP A 205 -9.15 3.73 8.13
N ALA A 206 -10.32 3.66 7.50
CA ALA A 206 -10.45 3.39 6.08
C ALA A 206 -11.65 4.17 5.53
N VAL A 207 -11.54 4.66 4.29
CA VAL A 207 -12.60 5.42 3.62
C VAL A 207 -13.12 4.61 2.45
N SER A 208 -14.44 4.40 2.39
CA SER A 208 -15.07 3.97 1.15
C SER A 208 -15.17 5.17 0.22
N SER A 209 -14.41 5.13 -0.87
CA SER A 209 -14.34 6.14 -1.92
C SER A 209 -15.33 5.88 -3.07
N LYS A 210 -15.35 6.81 -4.04
CA LYS A 210 -16.11 6.68 -5.29
C LYS A 210 -15.52 5.57 -6.17
N ASN A 211 -16.37 4.71 -6.76
CA ASN A 211 -15.93 3.73 -7.76
C ASN A 211 -15.78 4.37 -9.17
N TRP A 212 -15.10 3.68 -10.10
CA TRP A 212 -14.64 4.18 -11.41
C TRP A 212 -15.80 4.72 -12.24
N ASN A 213 -16.75 3.82 -12.48
CA ASN A 213 -17.93 4.03 -13.29
C ASN A 213 -19.16 4.34 -12.43
N GLU A 214 -18.97 4.74 -11.17
CA GLU A 214 -20.07 5.17 -10.33
C GLU A 214 -20.45 6.62 -10.67
N PRO A 215 -21.75 6.93 -10.81
CA PRO A 215 -22.21 8.30 -10.93
C PRO A 215 -21.70 9.18 -9.76
N PRO A 216 -21.40 10.47 -9.99
CA PRO A 216 -21.05 11.37 -8.90
C PRO A 216 -22.24 11.53 -7.94
N GLY A 217 -21.94 11.85 -6.68
CA GLY A 217 -22.97 12.22 -5.69
C GLY A 217 -23.15 11.24 -4.54
N LYS A 218 -22.40 10.14 -4.50
CA LYS A 218 -22.35 9.28 -3.31
C LYS A 218 -21.44 9.88 -2.23
N PRO A 219 -21.91 10.00 -0.98
CA PRO A 219 -21.07 10.39 0.15
C PRO A 219 -19.91 9.41 0.37
N ALA A 220 -18.76 9.92 0.81
CA ALA A 220 -17.73 9.06 1.37
C ALA A 220 -18.22 8.42 2.68
N VAL A 221 -17.68 7.27 3.04
CA VAL A 221 -17.92 6.68 4.36
C VAL A 221 -16.59 6.42 5.03
N LEU A 222 -16.32 7.15 6.10
CA LEU A 222 -15.17 6.89 6.97
C LEU A 222 -15.57 5.81 7.97
N TYR A 223 -14.74 4.77 8.07
CA TYR A 223 -14.84 3.70 9.04
C TYR A 223 -13.64 3.73 9.98
N ALA A 224 -13.87 3.31 11.22
CA ALA A 224 -12.81 3.07 12.18
C ALA A 224 -13.00 1.70 12.82
N TYR A 225 -11.89 0.96 12.96
CA TYR A 225 -11.84 -0.38 13.55
C TYR A 225 -10.80 -0.41 14.67
N GLU A 226 -10.95 -1.30 15.65
CA GLU A 226 -9.85 -1.58 16.56
C GLU A 226 -8.68 -2.23 15.82
N ALA A 227 -7.48 -1.69 15.98
CA ALA A 227 -6.29 -2.29 15.37
C ALA A 227 -5.90 -3.63 16.00
N SER A 228 -6.32 -3.90 17.24
CA SER A 228 -6.13 -5.21 17.88
C SER A 228 -7.01 -6.30 17.28
N ASP A 229 -8.19 -5.93 16.76
CA ASP A 229 -9.14 -6.82 16.09
C ASP A 229 -10.02 -6.02 15.12
N VAL A 230 -9.68 -6.05 13.84
CA VAL A 230 -10.44 -5.32 12.80
C VAL A 230 -11.86 -5.85 12.59
N GLY A 231 -12.20 -7.01 13.16
CA GLY A 231 -13.58 -7.50 13.26
C GLY A 231 -14.48 -6.56 14.06
N ARG A 232 -13.90 -5.72 14.94
CA ARG A 232 -14.64 -4.75 15.76
C ARG A 232 -14.59 -3.35 15.14
N GLN A 233 -15.62 -3.01 14.38
CA GLN A 233 -15.85 -1.62 13.95
C GLN A 233 -16.28 -0.77 15.16
N ILE A 234 -15.59 0.34 15.40
CA ILE A 234 -15.86 1.25 16.52
C ILE A 234 -16.58 2.52 16.11
N TYR A 235 -16.51 2.90 14.83
CA TYR A 235 -17.17 4.08 14.30
C TYR A 235 -17.43 3.96 12.79
N SER A 236 -18.52 4.57 12.32
CA SER A 236 -18.60 5.06 10.94
C SER A 236 -19.44 6.32 10.84
N THR A 237 -19.20 7.12 9.80
CA THR A 237 -19.98 8.34 9.51
C THR A 237 -21.46 8.08 9.24
N GLU A 238 -21.84 6.84 8.96
CA GLU A 238 -23.22 6.44 8.73
C GLU A 238 -23.95 5.98 10.00
N GLN A 239 -23.25 5.75 11.12
CA GLN A 239 -23.89 5.44 12.41
C GLN A 239 -24.77 6.59 12.91
N ASN A 240 -24.36 7.84 12.64
CA ASN A 240 -25.20 9.03 12.84
C ASN A 240 -25.05 10.00 11.64
N SER A 241 -25.66 9.63 10.52
CA SER A 241 -25.50 10.38 9.28
C SER A 241 -26.10 11.80 9.28
N GLN A 242 -26.93 12.16 10.25
CA GLN A 242 -27.41 13.55 10.39
C GLN A 242 -26.31 14.49 10.89
N ARG A 243 -25.33 13.93 11.60
CA ARG A 243 -24.19 14.69 12.18
C ARG A 243 -22.91 14.47 11.39
N ASP A 244 -22.63 13.21 11.03
CA ASP A 244 -21.29 12.78 10.62
C ASP A 244 -21.14 12.49 9.13
N ARG A 245 -22.23 12.52 8.35
CA ARG A 245 -22.18 12.17 6.92
C ARG A 245 -21.14 13.03 6.21
N ALA A 246 -20.20 12.36 5.56
CA ALA A 246 -19.16 13.01 4.79
C ALA A 246 -19.73 13.67 3.52
N GLY A 247 -18.94 14.56 2.96
CA GLY A 247 -19.12 15.09 1.62
C GLY A 247 -19.03 14.02 0.54
N ILE A 248 -19.18 14.47 -0.71
CA ILE A 248 -19.18 13.58 -1.87
C ILE A 248 -17.81 12.93 -2.06
N ALA A 249 -17.80 11.61 -2.22
CA ALA A 249 -16.58 10.83 -2.32
C ALA A 249 -15.73 11.21 -3.54
N LEU A 250 -14.42 11.29 -3.31
CA LEU A 250 -13.38 11.23 -4.35
C LEU A 250 -12.91 9.79 -4.50
N ARG A 251 -12.21 9.45 -5.58
CA ARG A 251 -11.53 8.15 -5.73
C ARG A 251 -10.17 8.21 -5.02
N PHE A 252 -9.72 7.09 -4.45
CA PHE A 252 -8.43 6.98 -3.74
C PHE A 252 -8.26 7.93 -2.53
N ALA A 253 -9.38 8.28 -1.88
CA ALA A 253 -9.32 9.12 -0.68
C ALA A 253 -8.63 8.37 0.48
N ILE A 254 -7.59 8.97 1.04
CA ILE A 254 -6.83 8.45 2.18
C ILE A 254 -7.10 9.34 3.41
N PRO A 255 -7.51 8.78 4.56
CA PRO A 255 -7.67 9.57 5.77
C PRO A 255 -6.32 10.00 6.33
N SER A 256 -6.21 11.26 6.74
CA SER A 256 -5.06 11.76 7.51
C SER A 256 -5.45 11.91 8.98
N VAL A 257 -4.63 11.38 9.90
CA VAL A 257 -4.92 11.43 11.34
C VAL A 257 -3.83 12.19 12.07
N VAL A 258 -4.19 13.28 12.73
CA VAL A 258 -3.24 14.13 13.46
C VAL A 258 -3.94 14.87 14.60
N ASN A 259 -3.26 15.01 15.74
CA ASN A 259 -3.73 15.79 16.90
C ASN A 259 -5.18 15.46 17.34
N GLY A 260 -5.53 14.17 17.34
CA GLY A 260 -6.86 13.70 17.75
C GLY A 260 -7.98 13.99 16.76
N LYS A 261 -7.64 14.34 15.51
CA LYS A 261 -8.61 14.58 14.43
C LYS A 261 -8.32 13.71 13.22
N VAL A 262 -9.38 13.35 12.50
CA VAL A 262 -9.31 12.62 11.23
C VAL A 262 -9.82 13.53 10.12
N TYR A 263 -9.03 13.68 9.07
CA TYR A 263 -9.31 14.53 7.93
C TYR A 263 -9.53 13.65 6.71
N ILE A 264 -10.62 13.88 5.99
CA ILE A 264 -10.89 13.23 4.71
C ILE A 264 -11.13 14.28 3.64
N GLY A 265 -10.52 14.09 2.46
CA GLY A 265 -10.82 14.89 1.29
C GLY A 265 -12.14 14.46 0.67
N ALA A 266 -13.04 15.42 0.47
CA ALA A 266 -14.29 15.23 -0.25
C ALA A 266 -14.38 16.23 -1.41
N LYS A 267 -15.35 16.06 -2.29
CA LYS A 267 -15.50 16.94 -3.45
C LYS A 267 -15.75 18.38 -2.99
N SER A 268 -14.79 19.26 -3.28
CA SER A 268 -14.81 20.69 -2.93
C SER A 268 -14.71 21.03 -1.44
N GLU A 269 -14.42 20.07 -0.57
CA GLU A 269 -14.33 20.29 0.87
C GLU A 269 -13.39 19.29 1.57
N VAL A 270 -13.10 19.55 2.84
CA VAL A 270 -12.37 18.63 3.74
C VAL A 270 -13.24 18.43 4.97
N ASP A 271 -13.66 17.20 5.22
CA ASP A 271 -14.41 16.87 6.44
C ASP A 271 -13.43 16.53 7.56
N VAL A 272 -13.72 17.02 8.76
CA VAL A 272 -12.85 16.88 9.93
C VAL A 272 -13.63 16.30 11.09
N TYR A 273 -13.21 15.12 11.53
CA TYR A 273 -13.82 14.38 12.64
C TYR A 273 -12.95 14.47 13.89
N GLY A 274 -13.58 14.54 15.05
CA GLY A 274 -12.93 14.55 16.35
C GLY A 274 -13.89 14.13 17.45
N LEU A 275 -13.41 14.14 18.70
CA LEU A 275 -14.25 13.85 19.86
C LEU A 275 -15.38 14.88 19.98
N LEU A 276 -16.54 14.42 20.42
CA LEU A 276 -17.63 15.33 20.79
C LEU A 276 -17.20 16.19 21.98
N PRO A 277 -17.60 17.47 22.03
CA PRO A 277 -17.41 18.28 23.22
C PRO A 277 -18.05 17.59 24.42
N LEU A 278 -17.29 17.48 25.52
CA LEU A 278 -17.87 17.15 26.82
C LEU A 278 -18.62 18.40 27.29
N TYR A 279 -19.95 18.31 27.36
CA TYR A 279 -20.80 19.32 28.00
C TYR A 279 -21.06 18.93 29.45
#